data_AF-A0A0S8GUQ7-F1
#
_entry.id   AF-A0A0S8GUQ7-F1
#
_cell.length_a   1.000
_cell.length_b   1.000
_cell.length_c   1.000
_cell.angle_alpha   90.00
_cell.angle_beta   90.00
_cell.angle_gamma   90.00
#
_symmetry.space_group_name_H-M   'P 1'
#
loop_
_entity.id
_entity.type
_entity.pdbx_description
1 polymer ?
#
loop_
_entity_poly.entity_id
_entity_poly.type
_entity_poly.pdbx_seq_one_letter_code
_entity_poly.pdbx_strand_id
1 'polypeptide(L)'
;EVPFNWDATADVSKLRVGYLREPDNDVLEVIQSLGIKPKQVKLPEMPTRSIGFILSTESAAAFDELFRSGRDNTMRQQPERSSWPNTFRQYRFVPAVEYIQANRARTQLIEKFNKFFEEQEIDMFLGSSLSLTNLTGHPEISMPYGFNEEGMPNSVQITGRLFGEAEILVLAHGIQSKTDYHLRHPNLA
;
A
#
# COMPACT_ATOMS: atom_id res chain seq x y z
N GLU A 1 9.64 -10.33 -21.38
CA GLU A 1 9.14 -10.87 -20.09
C GLU A 1 7.85 -10.15 -19.74
N VAL A 2 6.81 -10.85 -19.30
CA VAL A 2 5.57 -10.20 -18.84
C VAL A 2 5.80 -9.73 -17.40
N PRO A 3 5.48 -8.48 -17.03
CA PRO A 3 5.82 -7.91 -15.72
C PRO A 3 5.25 -8.67 -14.51
N PHE A 4 4.15 -9.40 -14.72
CA PHE A 4 3.49 -10.22 -13.71
C PHE A 4 3.20 -11.60 -14.31
N ASN A 5 3.86 -12.63 -13.81
CA ASN A 5 3.61 -14.01 -14.22
C ASN A 5 2.44 -14.58 -13.41
N TRP A 6 1.22 -14.11 -13.68
CA TRP A 6 0.00 -14.57 -13.01
C TRP A 6 -0.91 -15.35 -13.96
N ASP A 7 -1.63 -16.33 -13.42
CA ASP A 7 -2.56 -17.19 -14.14
C ASP A 7 -3.98 -16.93 -13.65
N ALA A 8 -4.83 -16.38 -14.52
CA ALA A 8 -6.23 -16.09 -14.20
C ALA A 8 -7.08 -17.36 -13.95
N THR A 9 -6.60 -18.52 -14.39
CA THR A 9 -7.25 -19.81 -14.18
C THR A 9 -6.75 -20.53 -12.92
N ALA A 10 -5.80 -19.92 -12.20
CA ALA A 10 -5.28 -20.48 -10.97
C ALA A 10 -6.40 -20.66 -9.92
N ASP A 11 -6.27 -21.74 -9.15
CA ASP A 11 -7.21 -22.10 -8.11
C ASP A 11 -7.08 -21.15 -6.90
N VAL A 12 -8.00 -20.19 -6.84
CA VAL A 12 -8.09 -19.18 -5.78
C VAL A 12 -8.28 -19.78 -4.39
N SER A 13 -8.88 -20.98 -4.28
CA SER A 13 -9.17 -21.61 -2.98
C SER A 13 -7.90 -22.03 -2.21
N LYS A 14 -6.76 -22.10 -2.88
CA LYS A 14 -5.46 -22.45 -2.28
C LYS A 14 -4.79 -21.28 -1.54
N LEU A 15 -5.30 -20.06 -1.72
CA LEU A 15 -4.72 -18.86 -1.11
C LEU A 15 -5.03 -18.78 0.38
N ARG A 16 -4.03 -18.38 1.19
CA ARG A 16 -4.19 -18.16 2.63
C ARG A 16 -4.38 -16.67 2.88
N VAL A 17 -5.61 -16.28 3.20
CA VAL A 17 -6.02 -14.88 3.33
C VAL A 17 -6.24 -14.51 4.79
N GLY A 18 -5.55 -13.46 5.24
CA GLY A 18 -5.78 -12.82 6.53
C GLY A 18 -6.73 -11.61 6.44
N TYR A 19 -7.22 -11.13 7.58
CA TYR A 19 -7.83 -9.80 7.69
C TYR A 19 -7.44 -9.13 9.01
N LEU A 20 -7.16 -7.83 8.99
CA LEU A 20 -6.72 -7.08 10.18
C LEU A 20 -7.88 -6.68 11.10
N ARG A 21 -8.97 -6.21 10.48
CA ARG A 21 -10.21 -5.80 11.13
C ARG A 21 -11.35 -6.31 10.28
N GLU A 22 -12.48 -6.63 10.91
CA GLU A 22 -13.70 -6.95 10.17
C GLU A 22 -14.08 -5.74 9.30
N PRO A 23 -14.17 -5.92 7.97
CA PRO A 23 -14.60 -4.87 7.08
C PRO A 23 -16.11 -4.62 7.26
N ASP A 24 -16.53 -3.37 7.09
CA ASP A 24 -17.94 -2.97 7.21
C ASP A 24 -18.78 -3.38 5.97
N ASN A 25 -18.23 -4.23 5.09
CA ASN A 25 -18.84 -4.70 3.85
C ASN A 25 -18.80 -6.24 3.74
N ASP A 26 -19.41 -6.78 2.69
CA ASP A 26 -19.59 -8.22 2.45
C ASP A 26 -18.34 -8.91 1.87
N VAL A 27 -17.17 -8.26 1.82
CA VAL A 27 -15.98 -8.85 1.15
C VAL A 27 -15.54 -10.17 1.76
N LEU A 28 -15.69 -10.35 3.08
CA LEU A 28 -15.38 -11.62 3.72
C LEU A 28 -16.32 -12.74 3.26
N GLU A 29 -17.60 -12.44 3.05
CA GLU A 29 -18.59 -13.38 2.55
C GLU A 29 -18.30 -13.77 1.10
N VAL A 30 -17.92 -12.78 0.28
CA VAL A 30 -17.47 -13.01 -1.10
C VAL A 30 -16.24 -13.92 -1.13
N ILE A 31 -15.23 -13.65 -0.29
CA ILE A 31 -14.01 -14.48 -0.21
C ILE A 31 -14.34 -15.89 0.28
N GLN A 32 -15.27 -16.04 1.24
CA GLN A 32 -15.76 -17.35 1.67
C GLN A 32 -16.45 -18.12 0.55
N SER A 33 -17.22 -17.44 -0.30
CA SER A 33 -17.87 -18.05 -1.47
C SER A 33 -16.88 -18.58 -2.53
N LEU A 34 -15.63 -18.10 -2.50
CA LEU A 34 -14.52 -18.58 -3.33
C LEU A 34 -13.83 -19.84 -2.75
N GLY A 35 -14.32 -20.35 -1.61
CA GLY A 35 -13.76 -21.52 -0.93
C GLY A 35 -12.59 -21.22 0.01
N ILE A 36 -12.26 -19.94 0.23
CA ILE A 36 -11.23 -19.50 1.16
C ILE A 36 -11.85 -19.39 2.57
N LYS A 37 -11.07 -19.69 3.61
CA LYS A 37 -11.45 -19.42 5.01
C LYS A 37 -10.55 -18.32 5.57
N PRO A 38 -10.97 -17.04 5.52
CA PRO A 38 -10.15 -15.94 6.02
C PRO A 38 -9.87 -16.07 7.51
N LYS A 39 -8.65 -15.73 7.92
CA LYS A 39 -8.20 -15.77 9.33
C LYS A 39 -7.98 -14.35 9.85
N GLN A 40 -8.50 -14.04 11.03
CA GLN A 40 -8.17 -12.78 11.68
C GLN A 40 -6.70 -12.77 12.09
N VAL A 41 -5.96 -11.73 11.73
CA VAL A 41 -4.55 -11.55 12.07
C VAL A 41 -4.33 -10.19 12.70
N LYS A 42 -3.33 -10.09 13.58
CA LYS A 42 -2.97 -8.82 14.23
C LYS A 42 -1.58 -8.42 13.81
N LEU A 43 -1.48 -7.26 13.17
CA LEU A 43 -0.18 -6.70 12.80
C LEU A 43 0.62 -6.36 14.06
N PRO A 44 1.91 -6.74 14.16
CA PRO A 44 2.78 -6.31 15.23
C PRO A 44 2.93 -4.78 15.26
N GLU A 45 3.48 -4.23 16.34
CA GLU A 45 3.90 -2.83 16.34
C GLU A 45 4.99 -2.61 15.28
N MET A 46 4.73 -1.69 14.35
CA MET A 46 5.62 -1.33 13.24
C MET A 46 5.84 0.18 13.26
N PRO A 47 6.95 0.70 13.82
CA PRO A 47 7.15 2.14 14.01
C PRO A 47 7.58 2.86 12.72
N THR A 48 6.69 2.87 11.72
CA THR A 48 6.92 3.47 10.40
C THR A 48 7.13 4.98 10.47
N ARG A 49 6.44 5.68 11.39
CA ARG A 49 6.52 7.13 11.53
C ARG A 49 7.93 7.62 11.88
N SER A 50 8.65 6.89 12.74
CA SER A 50 9.97 7.29 13.23
C SER A 50 11.04 7.29 12.14
N ILE A 51 10.84 6.51 11.07
CA ILE A 51 11.77 6.41 9.93
C ILE A 51 11.17 6.96 8.63
N GLY A 52 9.93 7.47 8.66
CA GLY A 52 9.24 7.99 7.48
C GLY A 52 9.91 9.22 6.86
N PHE A 53 10.80 9.89 7.59
CA PHE A 53 11.57 11.02 7.07
C PHE A 53 12.55 10.65 5.94
N ILE A 54 12.81 9.35 5.73
CA ILE A 54 13.61 8.84 4.59
C ILE A 54 13.08 9.42 3.27
N LEU A 55 11.78 9.32 3.01
CA LEU A 55 11.16 9.81 1.77
C LEU A 55 11.42 11.31 1.54
N SER A 56 11.20 12.12 2.58
CA SER A 56 11.39 13.57 2.46
C SER A 56 12.86 13.96 2.34
N THR A 57 13.76 13.20 2.95
CA THR A 57 15.22 13.40 2.82
C THR A 57 15.68 13.07 1.40
N GLU A 58 15.22 11.96 0.84
CA GLU A 58 15.49 11.57 -0.55
C GLU A 58 14.89 12.56 -1.55
N SER A 59 13.67 13.03 -1.31
CA SER A 59 13.04 14.07 -2.13
C SER A 59 13.82 15.39 -2.08
N ALA A 60 14.28 15.81 -0.90
CA ALA A 60 15.12 16.99 -0.76
C ALA A 60 16.43 16.88 -1.55
N ALA A 61 17.05 15.68 -1.57
CA ALA A 61 18.25 15.42 -2.36
C ALA A 61 17.95 15.37 -3.88
N ALA A 62 16.86 14.71 -4.29
CA ALA A 62 16.50 14.56 -5.70
C ALA A 62 16.14 15.90 -6.37
N PHE A 63 15.49 16.79 -5.63
CA PHE A 63 15.07 18.10 -6.12
C PHE A 63 15.99 19.25 -5.66
N ASP A 64 17.22 18.95 -5.23
CA ASP A 64 18.12 19.93 -4.60
C ASP A 64 18.35 21.19 -5.46
N GLU A 65 18.60 21.01 -6.76
CA GLU A 65 18.83 22.11 -7.71
C GLU A 65 17.62 23.05 -7.79
N LEU A 66 16.39 22.50 -7.82
CA LEU A 66 15.16 23.27 -7.91
C LEU A 66 15.01 24.24 -6.73
N PHE A 67 15.39 23.81 -5.53
CA PHE A 67 15.32 24.64 -4.32
C PHE A 67 16.49 25.61 -4.22
N ARG A 68 17.69 25.23 -4.66
CA ARG A 68 18.87 26.13 -4.65
C ARG A 68 18.73 27.28 -5.64
N SER A 69 18.14 27.02 -6.80
CA SER A 69 17.94 28.05 -7.82
C SER A 69 16.76 28.98 -7.53
N GLY A 70 15.97 28.71 -6.47
CA GLY A 70 14.76 29.46 -6.14
C GLY A 70 13.60 29.28 -7.12
N ARG A 71 13.70 28.32 -8.06
CA ARG A 71 12.63 28.03 -9.04
C ARG A 71 11.38 27.47 -8.36
N ASP A 72 11.53 26.86 -7.18
CA ASP A 72 10.41 26.42 -6.36
C ASP A 72 9.44 27.54 -5.93
N ASN A 73 9.82 28.81 -6.08
CA ASN A 73 8.93 29.95 -5.85
C ASN A 73 7.72 29.97 -6.81
N THR A 74 7.82 29.39 -8.00
CA THR A 74 6.67 29.25 -8.91
C THR A 74 5.61 28.32 -8.32
N MET A 75 6.02 27.31 -7.54
CA MET A 75 5.12 26.34 -6.87
C MET A 75 4.38 26.94 -5.67
N ARG A 76 4.64 28.21 -5.34
CA ARG A 76 3.96 28.94 -4.25
C ARG A 76 2.94 29.96 -4.77
N GLN A 77 2.79 30.08 -6.09
CA GLN A 77 1.88 31.05 -6.72
C GLN A 77 0.44 30.50 -6.74
N GLN A 78 -0.55 31.39 -6.78
CA GLN A 78 -1.95 30.99 -6.91
C GLN A 78 -2.28 30.49 -8.33
N PRO A 79 -3.35 29.67 -8.51
CA PRO A 79 -4.36 29.29 -7.51
C PRO A 79 -3.92 28.16 -6.55
N GLU A 80 -2.86 27.41 -6.88
CA GLU A 80 -2.42 26.22 -6.14
C GLU A 80 -1.09 26.46 -5.42
N ARG A 81 -1.12 26.56 -4.09
CA ARG A 81 0.08 26.78 -3.27
C ARG A 81 0.59 25.48 -2.66
N SER A 82 1.75 25.01 -3.13
CA SER A 82 2.40 23.81 -2.61
C SER A 82 3.14 24.07 -1.29
N SER A 83 2.95 23.18 -0.30
CA SER A 83 3.72 23.17 0.95
C SER A 83 5.06 22.43 0.84
N TRP A 84 5.20 21.57 -0.18
CA TRP A 84 6.36 20.71 -0.41
C TRP A 84 7.71 21.43 -0.39
N PRO A 85 7.86 22.62 -1.00
CA PRO A 85 9.13 23.33 -0.96
C PRO A 85 9.62 23.67 0.45
N ASN A 86 8.71 23.94 1.39
CA ASN A 86 9.10 24.24 2.78
C ASN A 86 9.52 22.95 3.50
N THR A 87 8.75 21.88 3.31
CA THR A 87 9.07 20.54 3.82
C THR A 87 10.47 20.13 3.38
N PHE A 88 10.74 20.10 2.08
CA PHE A 88 12.03 19.61 1.57
C PHE A 88 13.24 20.46 1.99
N ARG A 89 13.07 21.78 2.14
CA ARG A 89 14.12 22.64 2.72
C ARG A 89 14.47 22.26 4.15
N GLN A 90 13.48 21.86 4.97
CA GLN A 90 13.73 21.37 6.33
C GLN A 90 14.52 20.06 6.34
N TYR A 91 14.24 19.16 5.40
CA TYR A 91 14.91 17.86 5.36
C TYR A 91 16.36 17.90 4.86
N ARG A 92 16.85 19.05 4.35
CA ARG A 92 18.29 19.27 4.13
C ARG A 92 19.10 19.30 5.41
N PHE A 93 18.46 19.48 6.56
CA PHE A 93 19.09 19.49 7.87
C PHE A 93 19.12 18.11 8.55
N VAL A 94 18.63 17.05 7.89
CA VAL A 94 18.79 15.68 8.40
C VAL A 94 20.27 15.27 8.33
N PRO A 95 20.90 14.90 9.45
CA PRO A 95 22.28 14.41 9.42
C PRO A 95 22.39 13.09 8.66
N ALA A 96 23.49 12.91 7.93
CA ALA A 96 23.77 11.66 7.21
C ALA A 96 23.74 10.43 8.14
N VAL A 97 24.20 10.59 9.38
CA VAL A 97 24.15 9.53 10.40
C VAL A 97 22.72 9.09 10.69
N GLU A 98 21.79 10.03 10.89
CA GLU A 98 20.37 9.71 11.16
C GLU A 98 19.70 9.04 9.96
N TYR A 99 20.03 9.47 8.73
CA TYR A 99 19.55 8.81 7.53
C TYR A 99 20.03 7.35 7.42
N ILE A 100 21.31 7.09 7.74
CA ILE A 100 21.86 5.72 7.76
C ILE A 100 21.20 4.88 8.86
N GLN A 101 20.99 5.45 10.05
CA GLN A 101 20.32 4.76 11.16
C GLN A 101 18.87 4.41 10.81
N ALA A 102 18.14 5.34 10.18
CA ALA A 102 16.79 5.08 9.69
C ALA A 102 16.74 3.95 8.67
N ASN A 103 17.72 3.87 7.75
CA ASN A 103 17.80 2.77 6.79
C ASN A 103 18.14 1.43 7.45
N ARG A 104 18.98 1.40 8.50
CA ARG A 104 19.21 0.18 9.30
C ARG A 104 17.93 -0.30 10.00
N ALA A 105 17.17 0.63 10.57
CA ALA A 105 15.86 0.32 11.16
C ALA A 105 14.84 -0.12 10.10
N ARG A 106 14.89 0.45 8.88
CA ARG A 106 14.09 0.02 7.73
C ARG A 106 14.38 -1.44 7.35
N THR A 107 15.63 -1.88 7.36
CA THR A 107 15.98 -3.31 7.13
C THR A 107 15.32 -4.23 8.16
N GLN A 108 15.40 -3.88 9.45
CA GLN A 108 14.73 -4.66 10.50
C GLN A 108 13.20 -4.67 10.33
N LEU A 109 12.62 -3.56 9.88
CA LEU A 109 11.20 -3.47 9.58
C LEU A 109 10.80 -4.41 8.43
N ILE A 110 11.60 -4.48 7.36
CA ILE A 110 11.39 -5.40 6.23
C ILE A 110 11.40 -6.84 6.73
N GLU A 111 12.43 -7.24 7.47
CA GLU A 111 12.57 -8.60 8.01
C GLU A 111 11.39 -8.97 8.92
N LYS A 112 11.02 -8.07 9.83
CA LYS A 112 9.91 -8.26 10.76
C LYS A 112 8.58 -8.40 10.03
N PHE A 113 8.34 -7.60 9.00
CA PHE A 113 7.10 -7.66 8.25
C PHE A 113 7.04 -8.91 7.35
N ASN A 114 8.16 -9.32 6.75
CA ASN A 114 8.20 -10.58 6.00
C ASN A 114 7.94 -11.79 6.92
N LYS A 115 8.58 -11.81 8.10
CA LYS A 115 8.37 -12.88 9.10
C LYS A 115 6.93 -12.97 9.60
N PHE A 116 6.20 -11.86 9.63
CA PHE A 116 4.79 -11.84 10.00
C PHE A 116 3.94 -12.73 9.07
N PHE A 117 4.18 -12.71 7.76
CA PHE A 117 3.46 -13.59 6.82
C PHE A 117 3.75 -15.08 7.07
N GLU A 118 5.01 -15.40 7.36
CA GLU A 118 5.44 -16.76 7.71
C GLU A 118 4.80 -17.24 9.03
N GLU A 119 4.90 -16.45 10.09
CA GLU A 119 4.38 -16.79 11.42
C GLU A 119 2.84 -16.89 11.46
N GLN A 120 2.15 -16.08 10.67
CA GLN A 120 0.69 -16.14 10.58
C GLN A 120 0.18 -17.18 9.58
N GLU A 121 1.09 -17.77 8.79
CA GLU A 121 0.81 -18.72 7.71
C GLU A 121 -0.16 -18.15 6.67
N ILE A 122 0.04 -16.90 6.26
CA ILE A 122 -0.79 -16.21 5.25
C ILE A 122 0.06 -15.77 4.06
N ASP A 123 -0.57 -15.69 2.89
CA ASP A 123 0.05 -15.14 1.67
C ASP A 123 -0.24 -13.64 1.54
N MET A 124 -1.39 -13.21 2.05
CA MET A 124 -1.89 -11.83 2.00
C MET A 124 -2.87 -11.55 3.12
N PHE A 125 -3.18 -10.27 3.37
CA PHE A 125 -4.27 -9.86 4.23
C PHE A 125 -5.09 -8.71 3.65
N LEU A 126 -6.34 -8.61 4.09
CA LEU A 126 -7.20 -7.47 3.81
C LEU A 126 -6.85 -6.29 4.73
N GLY A 127 -6.56 -5.14 4.11
CA GLY A 127 -6.15 -3.92 4.76
C GLY A 127 -4.96 -3.26 4.07
N SER A 128 -4.72 -2.01 4.42
CA SER A 128 -3.65 -1.18 3.85
C SER A 128 -2.82 -0.55 4.95
N SER A 129 -1.55 -0.36 4.66
CA SER A 129 -0.69 0.57 5.40
C SER A 129 0.36 1.14 4.45
N LEU A 130 0.01 2.22 3.75
CA LEU A 130 0.88 2.89 2.78
C LEU A 130 2.29 3.13 3.34
N SER A 131 2.40 3.70 4.54
CA SER A 131 3.71 3.94 5.16
C SER A 131 4.52 2.66 5.33
N LEU A 132 3.87 1.54 5.67
CA LEU A 132 4.54 0.26 5.84
C LEU A 132 4.94 -0.36 4.51
N THR A 133 4.03 -0.40 3.53
CA THR A 133 4.29 -1.01 2.21
C THR A 133 5.33 -0.22 1.42
N ASN A 134 5.28 1.12 1.44
CA ASN A 134 6.33 1.96 0.83
C ASN A 134 7.71 1.78 1.50
N LEU A 135 7.76 1.65 2.82
CA LEU A 135 9.03 1.41 3.53
C LEU A 135 9.55 -0.01 3.32
N THR A 136 8.70 -1.00 3.07
CA THR A 136 9.13 -2.41 3.05
C THR A 136 9.15 -3.05 1.66
N GLY A 137 8.54 -2.43 0.66
CA GLY A 137 8.42 -2.97 -0.69
C GLY A 137 7.40 -4.09 -0.84
N HIS A 138 6.57 -4.35 0.19
CA HIS A 138 5.51 -5.36 0.08
C HIS A 138 4.42 -4.87 -0.89
N PRO A 139 3.93 -5.75 -1.77
CA PRO A 139 2.93 -5.38 -2.76
C PRO A 139 1.56 -5.17 -2.12
N GLU A 140 0.84 -4.17 -2.62
CA GLU A 140 -0.53 -3.87 -2.23
C GLU A 140 -1.33 -3.53 -3.49
N ILE A 141 -2.55 -4.05 -3.59
CA ILE A 141 -3.54 -3.61 -4.59
C ILE A 141 -4.70 -2.94 -3.87
N SER A 142 -5.20 -1.86 -4.46
CA SER A 142 -6.49 -1.26 -4.09
C SER A 142 -7.44 -1.43 -5.28
N MET A 143 -8.60 -2.05 -5.05
CA MET A 143 -9.59 -2.30 -6.08
C MET A 143 -10.97 -1.78 -5.66
N PRO A 144 -11.81 -1.33 -6.62
CA PRO A 144 -13.17 -0.86 -6.32
C PRO A 144 -13.99 -1.94 -5.62
N TYR A 145 -14.69 -1.55 -4.56
CA TYR A 145 -15.56 -2.44 -3.79
C TYR A 145 -16.74 -1.68 -3.21
N GLY A 146 -17.74 -1.44 -4.05
CA GLY A 146 -18.98 -0.78 -3.67
C GLY A 146 -18.87 0.73 -3.54
N PHE A 147 -19.95 1.29 -2.99
CA PHE A 147 -20.13 2.71 -2.73
C PHE A 147 -20.73 2.85 -1.34
N ASN A 148 -20.42 3.94 -0.65
CA ASN A 148 -21.10 4.28 0.60
C ASN A 148 -22.52 4.81 0.33
N GLU A 149 -23.27 5.09 1.40
CA GLU A 149 -24.65 5.63 1.31
C GLU A 149 -24.73 6.97 0.56
N GLU A 150 -23.64 7.74 0.56
CA GLU A 150 -23.52 9.03 -0.13
C GLU A 150 -23.14 8.89 -1.61
N GLY A 151 -22.96 7.66 -2.11
CA GLY A 151 -22.56 7.37 -3.49
C GLY A 151 -21.06 7.58 -3.76
N MET A 152 -20.23 7.66 -2.72
CA MET A 152 -18.77 7.73 -2.85
C MET A 152 -18.17 6.34 -3.05
N PRO A 153 -17.24 6.14 -4.01
CA PRO A 153 -16.61 4.84 -4.22
C PRO A 153 -15.85 4.36 -2.99
N ASN A 154 -16.05 3.09 -2.64
CA ASN A 154 -15.26 2.37 -1.65
C ASN A 154 -14.25 1.46 -2.34
N SER A 155 -13.22 1.04 -1.59
CA SER A 155 -12.20 0.10 -2.07
C SER A 155 -11.90 -0.97 -1.03
N VAL A 156 -11.47 -2.13 -1.53
CA VAL A 156 -10.77 -3.12 -0.70
C VAL A 156 -9.29 -3.07 -1.05
N GLN A 157 -8.44 -3.07 -0.03
CA GLN A 157 -7.00 -3.20 -0.19
C GLN A 157 -6.54 -4.59 0.24
N ILE A 158 -5.65 -5.18 -0.56
CA ILE A 158 -5.04 -6.49 -0.31
C ILE A 158 -3.54 -6.28 -0.28
N THR A 159 -2.91 -6.53 0.86
CA THR A 159 -1.45 -6.46 1.03
C THR A 159 -0.89 -7.88 1.06
N GLY A 160 0.08 -8.18 0.20
CA GLY A 160 0.71 -9.50 0.12
C GLY A 160 2.14 -9.51 0.66
N ARG A 161 2.68 -10.73 0.77
CA ARG A 161 4.11 -10.96 1.03
C ARG A 161 4.98 -10.42 -0.11
N LEU A 162 6.27 -10.23 0.16
CA LEU A 162 7.25 -9.89 -0.89
C LEU A 162 7.16 -10.87 -2.07
N PHE A 163 7.17 -10.30 -3.28
CA PHE A 163 7.05 -11.03 -4.55
C PHE A 163 5.74 -11.84 -4.70
N GLY A 164 4.68 -11.46 -3.97
CA GLY A 164 3.37 -12.11 -3.97
C GLY A 164 2.33 -11.45 -4.88
N GLU A 165 2.75 -10.65 -5.87
CA GLU A 165 1.86 -9.88 -6.74
C GLU A 165 0.91 -10.79 -7.53
N ALA A 166 1.39 -11.94 -8.00
CA ALA A 166 0.59 -12.88 -8.77
C ALA A 166 -0.58 -13.42 -7.94
N GLU A 167 -0.34 -13.79 -6.69
CA GLU A 167 -1.35 -14.30 -5.76
C GLU A 167 -2.37 -13.22 -5.40
N ILE A 168 -1.91 -11.97 -5.19
CA ILE A 168 -2.81 -10.83 -4.98
C ILE A 168 -3.75 -10.65 -6.18
N LEU A 169 -3.22 -10.73 -7.41
CA LEU A 169 -4.02 -10.60 -8.63
C LEU A 169 -5.03 -11.76 -8.79
N VAL A 170 -4.65 -13.00 -8.42
CA VAL A 170 -5.58 -14.14 -8.40
C VAL A 170 -6.74 -13.89 -7.44
N LEU A 171 -6.47 -13.41 -6.22
CA LEU A 171 -7.55 -13.08 -5.27
C LEU A 171 -8.43 -11.93 -5.78
N ALA A 172 -7.81 -10.85 -6.26
CA ALA A 172 -8.53 -9.70 -6.79
C ALA A 172 -9.45 -10.08 -7.96
N HIS A 173 -8.94 -10.92 -8.87
CA HIS A 173 -9.73 -11.48 -9.98
C HIS A 173 -10.88 -12.35 -9.48
N GLY A 174 -10.63 -13.23 -8.50
CA GLY A 174 -11.67 -14.04 -7.86
C GLY A 174 -12.80 -13.19 -7.28
N ILE A 175 -12.46 -12.12 -6.55
CA ILE A 175 -13.44 -11.18 -5.99
C ILE A 175 -14.22 -10.46 -7.11
N GLN A 176 -13.54 -9.99 -8.16
CA GLN A 176 -14.19 -9.37 -9.32
C GLN A 176 -15.07 -10.35 -10.11
N SER A 177 -14.81 -11.66 -10.08
CA SER A 177 -15.68 -12.65 -10.72
C SER A 177 -17.03 -12.82 -10.01
N LYS A 178 -17.13 -12.36 -8.75
CA LYS A 178 -18.33 -12.43 -7.90
C LYS A 178 -19.03 -11.09 -7.72
N THR A 179 -18.43 -10.00 -8.21
CA THR A 179 -18.92 -8.63 -7.99
C THR A 179 -18.85 -7.81 -9.27
N ASP A 180 -19.67 -6.78 -9.41
CA ASP A 180 -19.72 -5.92 -10.60
C ASP A 180 -19.18 -4.51 -10.38
N TYR A 181 -18.63 -4.22 -9.19
CA TYR A 181 -18.22 -2.87 -8.79
C TYR A 181 -17.18 -2.25 -9.74
N HIS A 182 -16.29 -3.07 -10.28
CA HIS A 182 -15.25 -2.65 -11.22
C HIS A 182 -15.79 -2.24 -12.60
N LEU A 183 -17.05 -2.57 -12.92
CA LEU A 183 -17.74 -2.20 -14.16
C LEU A 183 -18.54 -0.89 -14.01
N ARG A 184 -18.64 -0.35 -12.79
CA ARG A 184 -19.39 0.88 -12.52
C ARG A 184 -18.49 2.07 -12.74
N HIS A 185 -18.95 3.00 -13.57
CA HIS A 185 -18.23 4.24 -13.89
C HIS A 185 -19.08 5.46 -13.53
N PRO A 186 -18.46 6.58 -13.11
CA PRO A 186 -19.17 7.83 -12.99
C PRO A 186 -19.70 8.26 -14.37
N ASN A 187 -20.87 8.90 -14.39
CA ASN A 187 -21.35 9.57 -15.59
C ASN A 187 -20.37 10.69 -15.94
N LEU A 188 -19.68 10.56 -17.07
CA LEU A 188 -18.88 11.65 -17.60
C LEU A 188 -19.84 12.75 -18.10
N ALA A 189 -19.70 13.95 -17.52
CA ALA A 189 -20.46 15.14 -17.92
C ALA A 189 -19.89 15.77 -19.19
#